data_AF-A0A7S1SNU6-F1
#
_entry.id   AF-A0A7S1SNU6-F1
#
_cell.length_a   1.000
_cell.length_b   1.000
_cell.length_c   1.000
_cell.angle_alpha   90.00
_cell.angle_beta   90.00
_cell.angle_gamma   90.00
#
_symmetry.space_group_name_H-M   'P 1'
#
loop_
_entity.id
_entity.type
_entity.pdbx_description
1 polymer ?
#
loop_
_entity_poly.entity_id
_entity_poly.type
_entity_poly.pdbx_seq_one_letter_code
_entity_poly.pdbx_strand_id
1 'polypeptide(L)'
;EDAQLVLHNGTPRFYIMRLPTIGHSFHRITYHRDVTQCLGSLSPHPWYIAVAAPSGSVEAYPKEEDLRLFRVPHGTFIKMHEATWHAGPLFDGAEHLDFYNLELSDTNTVDHNTHEYDDTEYYVQL
;
A
#
# COMPACT_ATOMS: atom_id res chain seq x y z
N GLU A 1 23.04 2.78 1.20
CA GLU A 1 22.59 3.73 2.24
C GLU A 1 21.35 3.16 2.91
N ASP A 2 21.15 3.44 4.20
CA ASP A 2 20.03 2.90 4.96
C ASP A 2 18.72 3.60 4.62
N ALA A 3 17.62 2.85 4.67
CA ALA A 3 16.28 3.39 4.43
C ALA A 3 15.87 4.37 5.55
N GLN A 4 15.89 5.66 5.26
CA GLN A 4 15.40 6.70 6.18
C GLN A 4 13.87 6.64 6.27
N LEU A 5 13.33 6.78 7.49
CA LEU A 5 11.90 6.69 7.80
C LEU A 5 11.39 8.00 8.38
N VAL A 6 10.18 8.40 7.98
CA VAL A 6 9.43 9.49 8.60
C VAL A 6 8.35 8.90 9.51
N LEU A 7 8.59 8.97 10.82
CA LEU A 7 7.73 8.43 11.89
C LEU A 7 7.55 9.43 13.05
N HIS A 8 8.06 10.66 12.91
CA HIS A 8 8.11 11.63 14.00
C HIS A 8 6.82 12.47 14.15
N ASN A 9 5.89 12.37 13.20
CA ASN A 9 4.63 13.13 13.17
C ASN A 9 3.53 12.52 14.05
N GLY A 10 3.83 11.46 14.81
CA GLY A 10 2.86 10.81 15.69
C GLY A 10 3.49 9.69 16.51
N THR A 11 2.66 8.74 16.95
CA THR A 11 3.14 7.55 17.65
C THR A 11 3.39 6.43 16.63
N PRO A 12 4.64 5.97 16.44
CA PRO A 12 4.93 4.85 15.56
C PRO A 12 4.24 3.58 16.07
N ARG A 13 3.69 2.80 15.15
CA ARG A 13 3.05 1.52 15.41
C ARG A 13 3.66 0.46 14.51
N PHE A 14 4.11 -0.62 15.13
CA PHE A 14 4.50 -1.85 14.46
C PHE A 14 3.54 -2.96 14.86
N TYR A 15 2.91 -3.61 13.89
CA TYR A 15 1.93 -4.66 14.16
C TYR A 15 1.86 -5.66 13.02
N ILE A 16 1.26 -6.83 13.30
CA ILE A 16 0.93 -7.84 12.29
C ILE A 16 -0.56 -7.74 12.02
N MET A 17 -0.94 -7.64 10.75
CA MET A 17 -2.32 -7.67 10.28
C MET A 17 -2.56 -8.89 9.42
N ARG A 18 -3.73 -9.52 9.59
CA ARG A 18 -4.22 -10.57 8.71
C ARG A 18 -5.17 -9.98 7.70
N LEU A 19 -4.81 -10.07 6.42
CA LEU A 19 -5.67 -9.61 5.33
C LEU A 19 -6.26 -10.82 4.60
N PRO A 20 -7.59 -10.87 4.39
CA PRO A 20 -8.20 -11.87 3.50
C PRO A 20 -7.86 -11.56 2.04
N THR A 21 -7.91 -12.56 1.17
CA THR A 21 -7.76 -12.35 -0.28
C THR A 21 -8.89 -11.47 -0.82
N ILE A 22 -8.52 -10.49 -1.63
CA ILE A 22 -9.43 -9.65 -2.43
C ILE A 22 -9.20 -9.85 -3.93
N GLY A 23 -8.36 -10.82 -4.32
CA GLY A 23 -7.95 -11.06 -5.70
C GLY A 23 -6.92 -10.05 -6.21
N HIS A 24 -6.92 -9.85 -7.54
CA HIS A 24 -5.94 -9.03 -8.26
C HIS A 24 -6.54 -7.76 -8.87
N SER A 25 -7.67 -7.28 -8.35
CA SER A 25 -8.25 -6.00 -8.76
C SER A 25 -8.34 -4.99 -7.63
N PHE A 26 -8.32 -3.71 -7.99
CA PHE A 26 -8.59 -2.62 -7.07
C PHE A 26 -9.41 -1.53 -7.78
N HIS A 27 -10.28 -0.88 -7.01
CA HIS A 27 -11.04 0.31 -7.41
C HIS A 27 -10.75 1.49 -6.47
N ARG A 28 -9.83 1.32 -5.51
CA ARG A 28 -9.42 2.35 -4.55
C ARG A 28 -7.90 2.47 -4.54
N ILE A 29 -7.40 3.70 -4.44
CA ILE A 29 -5.98 3.97 -4.21
C ILE A 29 -5.84 5.03 -3.12
N THR A 30 -4.89 4.82 -2.21
CA THR A 30 -4.72 5.64 -0.99
C THR A 30 -3.32 6.21 -0.93
N TYR A 31 -3.15 7.37 -0.29
CA TYR A 31 -1.85 7.80 0.23
C TYR A 31 -1.93 8.27 1.68
N HIS A 32 -0.77 8.23 2.35
CA HIS A 32 -0.55 8.74 3.69
C HIS A 32 0.46 9.88 3.63
N ARG A 33 0.05 11.11 3.97
CA ARG A 33 0.83 12.33 3.83
C ARG A 33 1.98 12.41 4.83
N ASP A 34 1.77 11.98 6.06
CA ASP A 34 2.61 12.38 7.20
C ASP A 34 3.53 11.26 7.69
N VAL A 35 3.55 10.13 6.98
CA VAL A 35 4.25 8.91 7.41
C VAL A 35 4.90 8.16 6.26
N THR A 36 6.05 7.58 6.54
CA THR A 36 6.60 6.47 5.76
C THR A 36 5.96 5.16 6.23
N GLN A 37 5.29 4.44 5.33
CA GLN A 37 4.75 3.12 5.63
C GLN A 37 5.70 2.03 5.14
N CYS A 38 6.01 1.04 5.99
CA CYS A 38 6.73 -0.16 5.58
C CYS A 38 5.83 -1.39 5.68
N LEU A 39 5.83 -2.21 4.63
CA LEU A 39 4.87 -3.29 4.47
C LEU A 39 5.50 -4.53 3.82
N GLY A 40 5.11 -5.71 4.27
CA GLY A 40 5.51 -6.95 3.63
C GLY A 40 4.94 -8.18 4.30
N SER A 41 4.93 -9.27 3.55
CA SER A 41 4.25 -10.50 3.95
C SER A 41 5.17 -11.43 4.73
N LEU A 42 4.61 -12.10 5.73
CA LEU A 42 5.23 -13.23 6.43
C LEU A 42 5.02 -14.56 5.69
N SER A 43 4.22 -14.55 4.61
CA SER A 43 3.86 -15.73 3.82
C SER A 43 4.87 -16.03 2.72
N PRO A 44 5.09 -17.31 2.35
CA PRO A 44 5.89 -17.67 1.18
C PRO A 44 5.26 -17.24 -0.17
N HIS A 45 4.01 -16.78 -0.18
CA HIS A 45 3.32 -16.35 -1.39
C HIS A 45 3.75 -14.93 -1.78
N PRO A 46 4.03 -14.67 -3.06
CA PRO A 46 4.22 -13.30 -3.54
C PRO A 46 2.92 -12.52 -3.41
N TRP A 47 3.05 -11.21 -3.33
CA TRP A 47 1.93 -10.27 -3.35
C TRP A 47 2.26 -9.13 -4.30
N TYR A 48 1.26 -8.32 -4.60
CA TYR A 48 1.33 -7.27 -5.60
C TYR A 48 0.83 -5.95 -5.00
N ILE A 49 1.33 -4.86 -5.54
CA ILE A 49 0.93 -3.52 -5.17
C ILE A 49 0.97 -2.63 -6.40
N ALA A 50 -0.09 -1.85 -6.61
CA ALA A 50 -0.04 -0.73 -7.53
C ALA A 50 0.44 0.51 -6.76
N VAL A 51 1.34 1.29 -7.34
CA VAL A 51 1.81 2.55 -6.76
C VAL A 51 1.85 3.67 -7.79
N ALA A 52 1.81 4.91 -7.33
CA ALA A 52 2.08 6.08 -8.16
C ALA A 52 2.85 7.15 -7.38
N ALA A 53 3.46 8.08 -8.11
CA ALA A 53 4.21 9.17 -7.53
C ALA A 53 3.30 10.09 -6.68
N PRO A 54 3.81 10.72 -5.61
CA PRO A 54 3.02 11.63 -4.79
C PRO A 54 2.41 12.78 -5.57
N SER A 55 1.11 13.02 -5.38
CA SER A 55 0.42 14.22 -5.90
C SER A 55 -0.01 15.18 -4.79
N GLY A 56 -0.11 14.69 -3.54
CA GLY A 56 -0.46 15.50 -2.37
C GLY A 56 -1.91 15.99 -2.31
N SER A 57 -2.78 15.55 -3.22
CA SER A 57 -4.22 15.87 -3.23
C SER A 57 -5.04 14.74 -3.83
N VAL A 58 -6.20 14.45 -3.24
CA VAL A 58 -7.15 13.46 -3.77
C VAL A 58 -7.72 13.87 -5.12
N GLU A 59 -7.84 15.18 -5.39
CA GLU A 59 -8.31 15.69 -6.68
C GLU A 59 -7.31 15.42 -7.82
N ALA A 60 -6.03 15.23 -7.48
CA ALA A 60 -4.96 14.88 -8.40
C ALA A 60 -4.60 13.39 -8.25
N TYR A 61 -5.60 12.52 -8.28
CA TYR A 61 -5.41 11.08 -8.21
C TYR A 61 -4.70 10.56 -9.48
N PRO A 62 -3.91 9.47 -9.36
CA PRO A 62 -3.17 8.92 -10.50
C PRO A 62 -4.12 8.34 -11.55
N LYS A 63 -3.76 8.52 -12.83
CA LYS A 63 -4.43 7.86 -13.95
C LYS A 63 -3.71 6.57 -14.30
N GLU A 64 -4.27 5.80 -15.23
CA GLU A 64 -3.70 4.52 -15.65
C GLU A 64 -2.22 4.63 -16.06
N GLU A 65 -1.86 5.68 -16.80
CA GLU A 65 -0.48 5.95 -17.22
C GLU A 65 0.51 6.26 -16.08
N ASP A 66 0.01 6.69 -14.91
CA ASP A 66 0.81 7.00 -13.73
C ASP A 66 1.08 5.76 -12.85
N LEU A 67 0.23 4.75 -12.98
CA LEU A 67 0.30 3.55 -12.15
C LEU A 67 1.48 2.66 -12.53
N ARG A 68 2.15 2.14 -11.51
CA ARG A 68 3.19 1.12 -11.65
C ARG A 68 2.85 -0.06 -10.76
N LEU A 69 2.89 -1.25 -11.35
CA LEU A 69 2.58 -2.50 -10.69
C LEU A 69 3.88 -3.18 -10.28
N PHE A 70 3.98 -3.57 -9.02
CA PHE A 70 5.11 -4.30 -8.50
C PHE A 70 4.67 -5.66 -7.96
N ARG A 71 5.41 -6.69 -8.35
CA ARG A 71 5.41 -7.99 -7.68
C ARG A 71 6.43 -7.96 -6.55
N VAL A 72 5.99 -8.22 -5.32
CA VAL A 72 6.83 -8.29 -4.14
C VAL A 72 7.08 -9.76 -3.79
N PRO A 73 8.32 -10.28 -3.93
CA PRO A 73 8.65 -11.64 -3.57
C PRO A 73 8.58 -11.88 -2.06
N HIS A 74 8.48 -13.16 -1.67
CA HIS A 74 8.67 -13.56 -0.28
C HIS A 74 10.01 -13.05 0.28
N GLY A 75 10.00 -12.64 1.55
CA GLY A 75 11.18 -12.09 2.23
C GLY A 75 11.53 -10.67 1.81
N THR A 76 10.70 -10.02 0.99
CA THR A 76 10.91 -8.62 0.57
C THR A 76 9.96 -7.69 1.31
N PHE A 77 10.54 -6.58 1.77
CA PHE A 77 9.92 -5.54 2.58
C PHE A 77 9.93 -4.27 1.74
N ILE A 78 8.79 -3.61 1.57
CA ILE A 78 8.75 -2.33 0.84
C ILE A 78 8.67 -1.17 1.82
N LYS A 79 9.23 -0.03 1.41
CA LYS A 79 9.06 1.27 2.04
C LYS A 79 8.35 2.20 1.07
N MET A 80 7.18 2.68 1.45
CA MET A 80 6.46 3.72 0.74
C MET A 80 6.79 5.07 1.37
N HIS A 81 7.24 6.01 0.56
CA HIS A 81 7.52 7.36 1.00
C HIS A 81 6.22 8.09 1.35
N GLU A 82 6.33 9.17 2.11
CA GLU A 82 5.23 10.10 2.34
C GLU A 82 4.52 10.46 1.03
N ALA A 83 3.19 10.46 1.10
CA ALA A 83 2.27 10.72 0.02
C ALA A 83 2.37 9.79 -1.21
N THR A 84 3.08 8.66 -1.13
CA THR A 84 3.07 7.64 -2.19
C THR A 84 1.68 7.02 -2.29
N TRP A 85 1.07 7.13 -3.47
CA TRP A 85 -0.18 6.43 -3.75
C TRP A 85 0.07 4.94 -3.81
N HIS A 86 -0.82 4.15 -3.21
CA HIS A 86 -0.73 2.71 -3.21
C HIS A 86 -2.11 2.03 -3.14
N ALA A 87 -2.22 0.88 -3.83
CA ALA A 87 -3.36 -0.02 -3.76
C ALA A 87 -2.87 -1.46 -3.62
N GLY A 88 -3.38 -2.14 -2.59
CA GLY A 88 -2.95 -3.46 -2.16
C GLY A 88 -2.76 -3.52 -0.64
N PRO A 89 -2.21 -4.61 -0.10
CA PRO A 89 -1.68 -5.79 -0.80
C PRO A 89 -2.72 -6.54 -1.64
N LEU A 90 -2.34 -6.91 -2.86
CA LEU A 90 -3.14 -7.75 -3.76
C LEU A 90 -2.49 -9.13 -3.85
N PHE A 91 -3.25 -10.19 -3.70
CA PHE A 91 -2.75 -11.56 -3.76
C PHE A 91 -3.90 -12.52 -4.04
N ASP A 92 -3.55 -13.72 -4.49
CA ASP A 92 -4.48 -14.82 -4.70
C ASP A 92 -3.77 -16.15 -4.37
N GLY A 93 -4.49 -17.26 -4.38
CA GLY A 93 -3.97 -18.61 -4.09
C GLY A 93 -3.88 -18.94 -2.59
N ALA A 94 -4.20 -17.99 -1.71
CA ALA A 94 -4.32 -18.18 -0.28
C ALA A 94 -5.56 -17.44 0.25
N GLU A 95 -6.28 -18.01 1.22
CA GLU A 95 -7.47 -17.37 1.80
C GLU A 95 -7.14 -16.05 2.53
N HIS A 96 -5.97 -15.99 3.14
CA HIS A 96 -5.46 -14.81 3.83
C HIS A 96 -3.93 -14.85 3.88
N LEU A 97 -3.33 -13.67 4.05
CA LEU A 97 -1.91 -13.51 4.36
C LEU A 97 -1.72 -12.62 5.59
N ASP A 98 -0.66 -12.90 6.35
CA ASP A 98 -0.22 -12.05 7.45
C ASP A 98 0.87 -11.09 6.96
N PHE A 99 0.69 -9.81 7.25
CA PHE A 99 1.61 -8.73 6.90
C PHE A 99 2.11 -8.05 8.16
N TYR A 100 3.41 -7.77 8.24
CA TYR A 100 3.88 -6.78 9.18
C TYR A 100 3.59 -5.39 8.58
N ASN A 101 3.25 -4.41 9.41
CA ASN A 101 3.06 -3.03 8.99
C ASN A 101 3.70 -2.08 10.01
N LEU A 102 4.47 -1.12 9.51
CA LEU A 102 5.11 -0.05 10.28
C LEU A 102 4.62 1.29 9.74
N GLU A 103 3.91 2.05 10.58
CA GLU A 103 3.28 3.33 10.25
C GLU A 103 3.01 4.12 11.55
N LEU A 104 2.16 5.15 11.53
CA LEU A 104 1.66 5.80 12.74
C LEU A 104 0.38 5.11 13.23
N SER A 105 0.11 5.21 14.53
CA SER A 105 -1.00 4.51 15.18
C SER A 105 -2.39 4.86 14.65
N ASP A 106 -2.54 6.06 14.10
CA ASP A 106 -3.79 6.67 13.62
C ASP A 106 -3.79 6.95 12.11
N THR A 107 -2.78 6.46 11.36
CA THR A 107 -2.64 6.64 9.90
C THR A 107 -3.95 6.34 9.15
N ASN A 108 -4.61 5.23 9.50
CA ASN A 108 -5.84 4.78 8.84
C ASN A 108 -7.11 5.56 9.26
N THR A 109 -6.99 6.50 10.21
CA THR A 109 -8.11 7.29 10.75
C THR A 109 -7.99 8.77 10.37
N VAL A 110 -6.79 9.35 10.44
CA VAL A 110 -6.58 10.79 10.22
C VAL A 110 -5.76 11.12 8.97
N ASP A 111 -5.05 10.14 8.39
CA ASP A 111 -4.17 10.32 7.23
C ASP A 111 -4.52 9.33 6.10
N HIS A 112 -5.81 9.11 5.87
CA HIS A 112 -6.32 8.11 4.93
C HIS A 112 -6.91 8.77 3.67
N ASN A 113 -6.04 9.31 2.82
CA ASN A 113 -6.45 10.07 1.64
C ASN A 113 -6.71 9.13 0.46
N THR A 114 -8.00 8.84 0.18
CA THR A 114 -8.38 7.82 -0.81
C THR A 114 -9.11 8.41 -2.01
N HIS A 115 -8.78 7.91 -3.20
CA HIS A 115 -9.60 8.05 -4.40
C HIS A 115 -10.30 6.73 -4.72
N GLU A 116 -11.56 6.81 -5.17
CA GLU A 116 -12.36 5.69 -5.67
C GLU A 116 -12.54 5.88 -7.18
N TYR A 117 -12.15 4.90 -7.98
CA TYR A 117 -12.34 4.92 -9.42
C TYR A 117 -13.77 4.48 -9.77
N ASP A 118 -14.50 5.32 -10.50
CA ASP A 118 -15.88 5.03 -10.92
C ASP A 118 -15.91 3.83 -11.90
N ASP A 119 -16.50 2.71 -11.46
CA ASP A 119 -16.72 1.44 -12.19
C ASP A 119 -15.52 0.82 -12.94
N THR A 120 -14.33 1.37 -12.77
CA THR A 120 -13.11 0.93 -13.42
C THR A 120 -12.33 0.05 -12.46
N GLU A 121 -12.42 -1.26 -12.65
CA GLU A 121 -11.52 -2.20 -11.98
C GLU A 121 -10.17 -2.24 -12.69
N TYR A 122 -9.11 -1.87 -11.95
CA TYR A 122 -7.75 -2.08 -12.41
C TYR A 122 -7.32 -3.50 -12.07
N TYR A 123 -6.98 -4.28 -13.09
CA TYR A 123 -6.48 -5.65 -12.92
C TYR A 123 -4.96 -5.67 -12.95
N VAL A 124 -4.36 -6.33 -11.97
CA VAL A 124 -2.96 -6.73 -12.04
C VAL A 124 -2.88 -7.91 -13.00
N GLN A 125 -2.49 -7.67 -14.25
CA GLN A 125 -2.13 -8.76 -15.17
C GLN A 125 -0.79 -9.36 -14.72
N LEU A 126 -0.80 -10.66 -14.44
CA LEU A 126 0.35 -11.46 -14.03
C LEU A 126 1.23 -11.89 -15.21
#